data_AF-A0A2E2B7L6-F1
#
_entry.id   AF-A0A2E2B7L6-F1
#
_cell.length_a   1.000
_cell.length_b   1.000
_cell.length_c   1.000
_cell.angle_alpha   90.00
_cell.angle_beta   90.00
_cell.angle_gamma   90.00
#
_symmetry.space_group_name_H-M   'P 1'
#
loop_
_entity.id
_entity.type
_entity.pdbx_description
1 polymer ?
#
loop_
_entity_poly.entity_id
_entity_poly.type
_entity_poly.pdbx_seq_one_letter_code
_entity_poly.pdbx_strand_id
1 'polypeptide(L)' 'MTTHYQKRRSHVKRARKLGFRARMKTKNGRKTINAKRRAGRSVTVRSNW' A
#
# COMPACT_ATOMS: atom_id res chain seq x y z
N MET A 1 -24.36 6.87 6.29
CA MET A 1 -23.22 7.81 6.12
C MET A 1 -22.30 7.72 7.32
N THR A 2 -20.98 7.65 7.14
CA THR A 2 -20.04 7.75 8.25
C THR A 2 -19.74 9.22 8.52
N THR A 3 -19.87 9.65 9.78
CA THR A 3 -19.62 11.03 10.22
C THR A 3 -18.26 11.54 9.75
N HIS A 4 -18.24 12.74 9.16
CA HIS A 4 -17.07 13.40 8.59
C HIS A 4 -16.14 13.93 9.70
N TYR A 5 -15.45 13.02 10.38
CA TYR A 5 -14.37 13.39 11.30
C TYR A 5 -13.12 12.60 10.95
N GLN A 6 -11.97 13.24 11.14
CA GLN A 6 -10.67 12.62 10.89
C GLN A 6 -10.50 11.41 11.83
N LYS A 7 -10.53 10.20 11.27
CA LYS A 7 -10.29 8.98 12.04
C LYS A 7 -8.79 8.79 12.24
N ARG A 8 -8.40 8.34 13.44
CA ARG A 8 -7.00 7.99 13.77
C ARG A 8 -6.44 7.01 12.73
N ARG A 9 -5.36 7.40 12.05
CA ARG A 9 -4.69 6.57 11.04
C ARG A 9 -3.66 5.68 11.73
N SER A 10 -3.88 4.36 11.72
CA SER A 10 -2.87 3.41 12.21
C SER A 10 -1.91 3.02 11.08
N HIS A 11 -0.64 3.39 11.23
CA HIS A 11 0.42 3.03 10.28
C HIS A 11 0.63 1.51 10.22
N VAL A 12 0.47 0.81 11.35
CA VAL A 12 0.52 -0.66 11.42
C VAL A 12 -0.59 -1.29 10.58
N LYS A 13 -1.84 -0.82 10.72
CA LYS A 13 -2.97 -1.32 9.92
C LYS A 13 -2.75 -1.04 8.42
N ARG A 14 -2.21 0.14 8.08
CA ARG A 14 -1.88 0.50 6.69
C ARG A 14 -0.81 -0.43 6.12
N ALA A 15 0.28 -0.69 6.85
CA ALA A 15 1.35 -1.57 6.39
C ALA A 15 0.86 -3.01 6.17
N ARG A 16 0.05 -3.54 7.09
CA ARG A 16 -0.54 -4.89 6.97
C ARG A 16 -1.48 -5.02 5.76
N LYS A 17 -2.28 -3.98 5.46
CA LYS A 17 -3.25 -4.01 4.35
C LYS A 17 -2.63 -3.67 3.00
N LEU A 18 -1.77 -2.65 2.93
CA LEU A 18 -1.32 -2.03 1.68
C LEU A 18 0.18 -2.16 1.43
N GLY A 19 0.95 -2.67 2.40
CA GLY A 19 2.41 -2.76 2.31
C GLY A 19 2.91 -3.75 1.27
N PHE A 20 4.20 -3.68 0.98
CA PHE A 20 4.87 -4.50 -0.04
C PHE A 20 4.63 -6.00 0.15
N ARG A 21 4.83 -6.51 1.37
CA ARG A 21 4.61 -7.93 1.70
C ARG A 21 3.17 -8.38 1.41
N ALA A 22 2.18 -7.53 1.72
CA ALA A 22 0.78 -7.83 1.44
C ALA A 22 0.51 -7.90 -0.07
N ARG A 23 1.17 -7.06 -0.88
CA ARG A 23 1.10 -7.10 -2.34
C ARG A 23 1.80 -8.32 -2.93
N MET A 24 2.92 -8.74 -2.37
CA MET A 24 3.66 -9.90 -2.88
C MET A 24 2.97 -11.24 -2.60
N LYS A 25 2.10 -11.32 -1.58
CA LYS A 25 1.35 -12.55 -1.25
C LYS A 25 0.44 -13.03 -2.37
N THR A 26 -0.22 -12.12 -3.11
CA THR A 26 -1.24 -12.48 -4.11
C THR A 26 -0.77 -12.27 -5.55
N LYS A 27 -1.33 -13.04 -6.49
CA LYS A 27 -1.03 -12.90 -7.93
C LYS A 27 -1.36 -11.49 -8.43
N ASN A 28 -2.52 -10.95 -8.05
CA ASN A 28 -2.96 -9.61 -8.46
C ASN A 28 -2.11 -8.51 -7.82
N GLY A 29 -1.67 -8.68 -6.58
CA GLY A 29 -0.76 -7.72 -5.95
C GLY A 29 0.58 -7.64 -6.68
N ARG A 30 1.15 -8.79 -7.11
CA ARG A 30 2.36 -8.82 -7.96
C ARG A 30 2.15 -8.10 -9.30
N LYS A 31 0.99 -8.28 -9.95
CA LYS A 31 0.63 -7.54 -11.17
C LYS A 31 0.63 -6.03 -10.96
N THR A 32 0.03 -5.54 -9.87
CA THR A 32 0.03 -4.11 -9.54
C THR A 32 1.45 -3.56 -9.36
N ILE A 33 2.33 -4.31 -8.70
CA ILE A 33 3.72 -3.89 -8.48
C ILE A 33 4.48 -3.84 -9.81
N ASN A 34 4.30 -4.83 -10.68
CA ASN A 34 4.92 -4.84 -12.00
C ASN A 34 4.41 -3.70 -12.89
N ALA A 35 3.12 -3.35 -12.81
CA ALA A 35 2.58 -2.18 -13.50
C ALA A 35 3.21 -0.86 -13.01
N LYS A 36 3.42 -0.71 -11.69
CA LYS A 36 4.14 0.44 -11.14
C LYS A 36 5.57 0.52 -11.62
N ARG A 37 6.30 -0.60 -11.61
CA ARG A 37 7.68 -0.69 -12.12
C ARG A 37 7.77 -0.29 -13.59
N ARG A 38 6.86 -0.81 -14.43
CA ARG A 38 6.77 -0.43 -15.85
C ARG A 38 6.57 1.07 -16.06
N ALA A 39 5.77 1.70 -15.20
CA ALA A 39 5.54 3.14 -15.25
C ALA A 39 6.65 3.97 -14.57
N GLY A 40 7.75 3.35 -14.12
CA GLY A 40 8.82 4.03 -13.38
C GLY A 40 8.42 4.55 -12.00
N ARG A 41 7.27 4.09 -11.45
CA ARG A 41 6.75 4.57 -10.16
C ARG A 41 7.40 3.82 -9.00
N SER A 42 7.67 4.56 -7.93
CA SER A 42 8.04 3.99 -6.64
C SER A 42 7.07 2.88 -6.20
N VAL A 43 7.63 1.72 -5.92
CA VAL A 43 6.90 0.51 -5.48
C VAL A 43 6.56 0.60 -3.99
N THR A 44 7.40 1.28 -3.22
CA THR A 44 7.35 1.33 -1.76
C THR A 44 6.99 2.75 -1.32
N VAL A 45 5.77 2.94 -0.82
CA VAL A 45 5.26 4.27 -0.39
C VAL A 45 5.76 4.64 1.03
N ARG A 46 6.89 4.09 1.47
CA ARG A 46 7.49 4.41 2.77
C ARG A 46 8.99 4.08 2.72
N SER A 47 9.76 4.99 2.15
CA SER A 47 11.14 5.22 2.56
C SER A 47 11.15 6.35 3.58
N ASN A 48 12.07 6.24 4.54
CA ASN A 48 12.37 7.15 5.63
C ASN A 48 11.54 6.93 6.91
N TRP A 49 12.26 6.32 7.85
CA TRP A 49 12.24 6.72 9.26
C TRP A 49 12.54 8.21 9.38
#